data_AF-A0A6B2L778-F1
#
_entry.id   AF-A0A6B2L778-F1
#
_cell.length_a   1.000
_cell.length_b   1.000
_cell.length_c   1.000
_cell.angle_alpha   90.00
_cell.angle_beta   90.00
_cell.angle_gamma   90.00
#
_symmetry.space_group_name_H-M   'P 1'
#
loop_
_entity.id
_entity.type
_entity.pdbx_description
1 polymer ?
#
loop_
_entity_poly.entity_id
_entity_poly.type
_entity_poly.pdbx_seq_one_letter_code
_entity_poly.pdbx_strand_id
1 'polypeptide(L)'
;MNWLTPKSIFLMTFIKNWVEHVETIFTSPVFISFYKNTAKMINPQKYICWRAIPGYPQILELFLHILRDRPRFGTHFIAACKAMLHSEPLLINYYNRVVLSRTPLFSFSQVSTTLVRIQSWMQEFQKMNKPLTSRFDWKYFCCALDVLISIDHHQVLQKILTLFFEVSDVFTGDLRKTILSDFLFKKYFFRFFLHWDEITRNYFHQFLLWRAIRMKISQLSLPKSFENMSFIGKDLVLKTFQNVDPDIEMNSDLAMLGKIQCYIQVIKEQVKDPLGETYEKSLETYVPRAIAEYEFFVAKYKEWEDKDNKEWRLLPLVFLDAKRRSSLHPNLTSERPT
;
A
#
# COMPACT_ATOMS: atom_id res chain seq x y z
N MET A 1 -25.47 -36.01 -22.53
CA MET A 1 -24.48 -35.65 -21.47
C MET A 1 -25.24 -35.52 -20.17
N ASN A 2 -25.07 -36.48 -19.26
CA ASN A 2 -25.82 -36.56 -18.00
C ASN A 2 -25.20 -35.63 -16.95
N TRP A 3 -25.79 -34.44 -16.78
CA TRP A 3 -25.39 -33.43 -15.79
C TRP A 3 -25.83 -33.75 -14.35
N LEU A 4 -26.37 -34.94 -14.08
CA LEU A 4 -26.88 -35.35 -12.77
C LEU A 4 -25.97 -36.42 -12.16
N THR A 5 -24.79 -35.99 -11.72
CA THR A 5 -23.99 -36.78 -10.79
C THR A 5 -24.35 -36.36 -9.36
N PRO A 6 -24.14 -37.21 -8.34
CA PRO A 6 -24.34 -36.82 -6.95
C PRO A 6 -23.59 -35.53 -6.55
N LYS A 7 -22.44 -35.26 -7.20
CA LYS A 7 -21.65 -34.03 -7.03
C LYS A 7 -22.34 -32.78 -7.61
N SER A 8 -23.09 -32.89 -8.71
CA SER A 8 -23.84 -31.76 -9.26
C SER A 8 -25.11 -31.47 -8.49
N ILE A 9 -25.75 -32.48 -7.89
CA ILE A 9 -26.87 -32.28 -6.96
C ILE A 9 -26.40 -31.58 -5.69
N PHE A 10 -25.21 -31.93 -5.16
CA PHE A 10 -24.59 -31.22 -4.04
C PHE A 10 -24.29 -29.76 -4.42
N LEU A 11 -23.68 -29.52 -5.59
CA LEU A 11 -23.37 -28.16 -6.05
C LEU A 11 -24.63 -27.33 -6.26
N MET A 12 -25.70 -27.90 -6.82
CA MET A 12 -26.97 -27.20 -7.03
C MET A 12 -27.71 -26.94 -5.72
N THR A 13 -27.69 -27.88 -4.78
CA THR A 13 -28.24 -27.70 -3.41
C THR A 13 -27.43 -26.68 -2.64
N PHE A 14 -26.11 -26.68 -2.81
CA PHE A 14 -25.19 -25.70 -2.25
C PHE A 14 -25.45 -24.31 -2.83
N ILE A 15 -25.55 -24.16 -4.16
CA ILE A 15 -25.85 -22.88 -4.82
C ILE A 15 -27.24 -22.38 -4.43
N LYS A 16 -28.25 -23.26 -4.35
CA LYS A 16 -29.62 -22.91 -3.92
C LYS A 16 -29.63 -22.42 -2.46
N ASN A 17 -29.05 -23.20 -1.54
CA ASN A 17 -28.92 -22.78 -0.15
C ASN A 17 -28.05 -21.53 -0.03
N TRP A 18 -26.99 -21.40 -0.84
CA TRP A 18 -26.09 -20.25 -0.91
C TRP A 18 -26.82 -18.98 -1.29
N VAL A 19 -27.69 -19.02 -2.30
CA VAL A 19 -28.51 -17.88 -2.74
C VAL A 19 -29.52 -17.47 -1.66
N GLU A 20 -30.16 -18.44 -1.00
CA GLU A 20 -31.22 -18.19 -0.02
C GLU A 20 -30.69 -17.79 1.38
N HIS A 21 -29.47 -18.19 1.74
CA HIS A 21 -28.92 -18.11 3.10
C HIS A 21 -27.48 -17.58 3.14
N VAL A 22 -27.10 -16.68 2.22
CA VAL A 22 -25.74 -16.12 2.09
C VAL A 22 -25.07 -15.79 3.43
N GLU A 23 -25.78 -15.15 4.38
CA GLU A 23 -25.24 -14.80 5.72
C GLU A 23 -24.99 -16.01 6.61
N THR A 24 -25.99 -16.87 6.70
CA THR A 24 -25.95 -18.12 7.46
C THR A 24 -24.95 -19.08 6.86
N ILE A 25 -24.62 -18.98 5.57
CA ILE A 25 -23.63 -19.81 4.88
C ILE A 25 -22.23 -19.29 5.11
N PHE A 26 -21.91 -18.00 4.97
CA PHE A 26 -20.57 -17.52 5.34
C PHE A 26 -20.21 -17.77 6.82
N THR A 27 -21.22 -17.97 7.67
CA THR A 27 -21.10 -18.40 9.07
C THR A 27 -21.41 -19.88 9.30
N SER A 28 -21.88 -20.60 8.27
CA SER A 28 -22.33 -21.99 8.38
C SER A 28 -21.13 -22.88 8.62
N PRO A 29 -21.22 -23.85 9.53
CA PRO A 29 -20.26 -24.93 9.65
C PRO A 29 -20.00 -25.63 8.31
N VAL A 30 -20.97 -25.68 7.39
CA VAL A 30 -20.84 -26.31 6.08
C VAL A 30 -19.97 -25.49 5.13
N PHE A 31 -20.13 -24.16 5.08
CA PHE A 31 -19.25 -23.32 4.27
C PHE A 31 -17.88 -23.16 4.92
N ILE A 32 -17.82 -23.05 6.25
CA ILE A 32 -16.55 -23.01 6.98
C ILE A 32 -15.82 -24.35 6.77
N SER A 33 -16.53 -25.48 6.78
CA SER A 33 -15.98 -26.81 6.48
C SER A 33 -15.66 -26.97 5.00
N PHE A 34 -16.47 -26.45 4.06
CA PHE A 34 -16.16 -26.40 2.64
C PHE A 34 -14.90 -25.56 2.44
N TYR A 35 -14.90 -24.28 2.80
CA TYR A 35 -13.72 -23.41 2.79
C TYR A 35 -12.52 -24.06 3.48
N LYS A 36 -12.65 -24.64 4.69
CA LYS A 36 -11.55 -25.34 5.38
C LYS A 36 -11.12 -26.62 4.67
N ASN A 37 -12.01 -27.37 4.02
CA ASN A 37 -11.68 -28.61 3.33
C ASN A 37 -11.16 -28.35 1.92
N THR A 38 -11.77 -27.45 1.16
CA THR A 38 -11.16 -26.88 -0.05
C THR A 38 -9.82 -26.24 0.30
N ALA A 39 -9.68 -25.59 1.46
CA ALA A 39 -8.41 -25.05 1.98
C ALA A 39 -7.47 -26.05 2.68
N LYS A 40 -7.89 -27.30 2.90
CA LYS A 40 -7.04 -28.41 3.38
C LYS A 40 -6.66 -29.36 2.24
N MET A 41 -7.47 -29.44 1.19
CA MET A 41 -7.10 -30.03 -0.10
C MET A 41 -6.09 -29.13 -0.86
N ILE A 42 -5.85 -27.93 -0.33
CA ILE A 42 -4.73 -27.05 -0.67
C ILE A 42 -3.47 -27.58 0.04
N ASN A 43 -2.50 -28.02 -0.77
CA ASN A 43 -1.12 -27.92 -0.36
C ASN A 43 -0.84 -26.42 -0.13
N PRO A 44 -0.29 -25.96 1.01
CA PRO A 44 0.06 -24.56 1.28
C PRO A 44 0.84 -23.85 0.16
N GLN A 45 1.39 -24.61 -0.78
CA GLN A 45 2.15 -24.16 -1.94
C GLN A 45 1.34 -24.06 -3.26
N LYS A 46 0.07 -24.49 -3.31
CA LYS A 46 -0.74 -24.52 -4.54
C LYS A 46 -2.08 -23.78 -4.37
N TYR A 47 -2.14 -22.56 -4.90
CA TYR A 47 -3.34 -21.73 -4.95
C TYR A 47 -4.48 -22.40 -5.74
N ILE A 48 -5.73 -22.22 -5.30
CA ILE A 48 -6.92 -22.65 -6.04
C ILE A 48 -7.07 -21.76 -7.28
N CYS A 49 -7.08 -22.37 -8.46
CA CYS A 49 -7.60 -21.72 -9.66
C CYS A 49 -9.13 -21.68 -9.54
N TRP A 50 -9.69 -20.61 -8.99
CA TRP A 50 -11.14 -20.49 -8.76
C TRP A 50 -11.92 -20.63 -10.07
N ARG A 51 -11.34 -20.20 -11.19
CA ARG A 51 -11.91 -20.38 -12.53
C ARG A 51 -12.11 -21.85 -12.92
N ALA A 52 -11.37 -22.79 -12.31
CA ALA A 52 -11.52 -24.23 -12.56
C ALA A 52 -12.70 -24.85 -11.79
N ILE A 53 -13.33 -24.11 -10.87
CA ILE A 53 -14.51 -24.59 -10.13
C ILE A 53 -15.74 -24.50 -11.03
N PRO A 54 -16.46 -25.62 -11.27
CA PRO A 54 -17.74 -25.57 -11.98
C PRO A 54 -18.71 -24.62 -11.27
N GLY A 55 -19.31 -23.71 -12.02
CA GLY A 55 -20.20 -22.67 -11.46
C GLY A 55 -19.49 -21.40 -10.97
N TYR A 56 -18.17 -21.25 -11.20
CA TYR A 56 -17.43 -20.05 -10.79
C TYR A 56 -18.04 -18.73 -11.29
N PRO A 57 -18.50 -18.60 -12.55
CA PRO A 57 -19.12 -17.34 -13.01
C PRO A 57 -20.34 -16.94 -12.16
N GLN A 58 -21.20 -17.89 -11.81
CA GLN A 58 -22.39 -17.66 -10.99
C GLN A 58 -22.00 -17.29 -9.55
N ILE A 59 -20.98 -17.96 -8.99
CA ILE A 59 -20.44 -17.63 -7.67
C ILE A 59 -19.85 -16.22 -7.67
N LEU A 60 -19.09 -15.86 -8.71
CA LEU A 60 -18.48 -14.55 -8.85
C LEU A 60 -19.55 -13.46 -8.98
N GLU A 61 -20.55 -13.65 -9.85
CA GLU A 61 -21.64 -12.69 -10.02
C GLU A 61 -22.36 -12.40 -8.69
N LEU A 62 -22.73 -13.45 -7.96
CA LEU A 62 -23.35 -13.31 -6.65
C LEU A 62 -22.40 -12.65 -5.63
N PHE A 63 -21.13 -13.02 -5.65
CA PHE A 63 -20.12 -12.41 -4.79
C PHE A 63 -19.98 -10.90 -5.04
N LEU A 64 -19.94 -10.49 -6.30
CA LEU A 64 -19.87 -9.09 -6.71
C LEU A 64 -21.16 -8.32 -6.37
N HIS A 65 -22.31 -8.99 -6.43
CA HIS A 65 -23.59 -8.45 -5.97
C HIS A 65 -23.57 -8.19 -4.46
N ILE A 66 -23.12 -9.16 -3.65
CA ILE A 66 -22.98 -9.01 -2.19
C ILE A 66 -22.01 -7.87 -1.86
N LEU A 67 -20.86 -7.81 -2.54
CA LEU A 67 -19.88 -6.75 -2.34
C LEU A 67 -20.48 -5.36 -2.63
N ARG A 68 -21.26 -5.25 -3.71
CA ARG A 68 -21.90 -4.00 -4.14
C ARG A 68 -22.94 -3.50 -3.16
N ASP A 69 -23.79 -4.40 -2.66
CA ASP A 69 -25.01 -4.00 -1.98
C ASP A 69 -24.81 -3.96 -0.44
N ARG A 70 -23.86 -4.74 0.11
CA ARG A 70 -23.67 -4.79 1.58
C ARG A 70 -22.65 -3.78 2.11
N PRO A 71 -22.99 -2.98 3.13
CA PRO A 71 -22.10 -1.93 3.64
C PRO A 71 -20.96 -2.47 4.50
N ARG A 72 -21.14 -3.65 5.10
CA ARG A 72 -20.20 -4.27 6.03
C ARG A 72 -19.87 -5.68 5.57
N PHE A 73 -18.60 -6.05 5.72
CA PHE A 73 -18.09 -7.36 5.36
C PHE A 73 -17.46 -8.02 6.57
N GLY A 74 -17.83 -9.28 6.83
CA GLY A 74 -17.14 -10.11 7.80
C GLY A 74 -15.72 -10.46 7.34
N THR A 75 -14.87 -10.88 8.28
CA THR A 75 -13.48 -11.28 8.01
C THR A 75 -13.38 -12.40 6.96
N HIS A 76 -14.32 -13.35 6.96
CA HIS A 76 -14.41 -14.43 5.98
C HIS A 76 -14.69 -13.93 4.56
N PHE A 77 -15.56 -12.93 4.42
CA PHE A 77 -15.85 -12.34 3.11
C PHE A 77 -14.64 -11.59 2.56
N ILE A 78 -13.92 -10.87 3.42
CA ILE A 78 -12.66 -10.20 3.05
C ILE A 78 -11.59 -11.24 2.65
N ALA A 79 -11.49 -12.37 3.35
CA ALA A 79 -10.60 -13.46 2.97
C ALA A 79 -10.98 -14.06 1.60
N ALA A 80 -12.27 -14.20 1.30
CA ALA A 80 -12.74 -14.62 -0.01
C ALA A 80 -12.41 -13.59 -1.11
N CYS A 81 -12.56 -12.28 -0.85
CA CYS A 81 -12.13 -11.23 -1.78
C CYS A 81 -10.66 -11.42 -2.15
N LYS A 82 -9.80 -11.63 -1.15
CA LYS A 82 -8.36 -11.87 -1.33
C LYS A 82 -8.13 -13.12 -2.17
N ALA A 83 -8.74 -14.25 -1.82
CA ALA A 83 -8.58 -15.49 -2.58
C ALA A 83 -9.02 -15.36 -4.05
N MET A 84 -10.08 -14.60 -4.34
CA MET A 84 -10.54 -14.36 -5.71
C MET A 84 -9.57 -13.50 -6.53
N LEU A 85 -8.84 -12.55 -5.91
CA LEU A 85 -7.82 -11.76 -6.59
C LEU A 85 -6.67 -12.61 -7.16
N HIS A 86 -6.40 -13.77 -6.56
CA HIS A 86 -5.37 -14.69 -7.07
C HIS A 86 -5.78 -15.33 -8.40
N SER A 87 -7.08 -15.48 -8.66
CA SER A 87 -7.62 -16.05 -9.91
C SER A 87 -8.03 -14.99 -10.92
N GLU A 88 -8.55 -13.86 -10.46
CA GLU A 88 -8.93 -12.73 -11.29
C GLU A 88 -8.37 -11.42 -10.70
N PRO A 89 -7.12 -11.07 -11.05
CA PRO A 89 -6.46 -9.88 -10.52
C PRO A 89 -7.20 -8.57 -10.84
N LEU A 90 -7.96 -8.52 -11.95
CA LEU A 90 -8.71 -7.34 -12.36
C LEU A 90 -9.89 -7.00 -11.44
N LEU A 91 -10.31 -7.92 -10.56
CA LEU A 91 -11.34 -7.63 -9.56
C LEU A 91 -10.95 -6.48 -8.62
N ILE A 92 -9.66 -6.17 -8.48
CA ILE A 92 -9.20 -5.04 -7.68
C ILE A 92 -9.83 -3.71 -8.14
N ASN A 93 -10.08 -3.55 -9.44
CA ASN A 93 -10.71 -2.33 -9.97
C ASN A 93 -12.16 -2.21 -9.49
N TYR A 94 -12.92 -3.32 -9.57
CA TYR A 94 -14.29 -3.36 -9.08
C TYR A 94 -14.34 -3.16 -7.56
N TYR A 95 -13.45 -3.84 -6.83
CA TYR A 95 -13.35 -3.73 -5.37
C TYR A 95 -13.08 -2.29 -4.94
N ASN A 96 -12.07 -1.64 -5.52
CA ASN A 96 -11.73 -0.24 -5.25
C ASN A 96 -12.92 0.68 -5.55
N ARG A 97 -13.57 0.50 -6.71
CA ARG A 97 -14.74 1.31 -7.10
C ARG A 97 -15.86 1.22 -6.09
N VAL A 98 -16.26 0.00 -5.72
CA VAL A 98 -17.36 -0.23 -4.77
C VAL A 98 -17.05 0.32 -3.38
N VAL A 99 -15.86 0.08 -2.83
CA VAL A 99 -15.59 0.53 -1.46
C VAL A 99 -15.35 2.03 -1.38
N LEU A 100 -14.67 2.62 -2.37
CA LEU A 100 -14.39 4.06 -2.36
C LEU A 100 -15.66 4.87 -2.60
N SER A 101 -16.53 4.47 -3.54
CA SER A 101 -17.77 5.20 -3.83
C SER A 101 -18.77 5.22 -2.67
N ARG A 102 -18.67 4.23 -1.77
CA ARG A 102 -19.55 4.08 -0.61
C ARG A 102 -18.95 4.61 0.69
N THR A 103 -17.71 5.12 0.65
CA THR A 103 -17.04 5.59 1.86
C THR A 103 -17.50 7.01 2.21
N PRO A 104 -18.16 7.23 3.35
CA PRO A 104 -18.56 8.57 3.77
C PRO A 104 -17.32 9.37 4.19
N LEU A 105 -17.08 10.49 3.48
CA LEU A 105 -15.90 11.33 3.64
C LEU A 105 -15.72 11.89 5.05
N PHE A 106 -16.83 12.16 5.75
CA PHE A 106 -16.82 12.75 7.09
C PHE A 106 -16.69 11.72 8.22
N SER A 107 -16.59 10.43 7.91
CA SER A 107 -16.41 9.38 8.91
C SER A 107 -14.99 8.82 8.85
N PHE A 108 -14.09 9.37 9.68
CA PHE A 108 -12.69 8.91 9.75
C PHE A 108 -12.59 7.39 9.94
N SER A 109 -13.40 6.80 10.82
CA SER A 109 -13.41 5.35 11.08
C SER A 109 -13.70 4.53 9.81
N GLN A 110 -14.66 4.98 8.99
CA GLN A 110 -15.02 4.29 7.75
C GLN A 110 -13.97 4.52 6.67
N VAL A 111 -13.45 5.74 6.52
CA VAL A 111 -12.34 6.05 5.60
C VAL A 111 -11.12 5.19 5.92
N SER A 112 -10.72 5.14 7.19
CA SER A 112 -9.62 4.32 7.68
C SER A 112 -9.85 2.83 7.37
N THR A 113 -11.04 2.31 7.66
CA THR A 113 -11.41 0.92 7.36
C THR A 113 -11.34 0.62 5.86
N THR A 114 -11.80 1.54 5.02
CA THR A 114 -11.72 1.40 3.57
C THR A 114 -10.27 1.38 3.07
N LEU A 115 -9.43 2.31 3.52
CA LEU A 115 -8.02 2.37 3.12
C LEU A 115 -7.25 1.12 3.57
N VAL A 116 -7.47 0.65 4.80
CA VAL A 116 -6.88 -0.61 5.31
C VAL A 116 -7.34 -1.81 4.48
N ARG A 117 -8.60 -1.83 4.05
CA ARG A 117 -9.13 -2.91 3.20
C ARG A 117 -8.45 -2.92 1.82
N ILE A 118 -8.36 -1.76 1.17
CA ILE A 118 -7.66 -1.59 -0.11
C ILE A 118 -6.20 -2.00 0.02
N GLN A 119 -5.51 -1.53 1.05
CA GLN A 119 -4.14 -1.92 1.37
C GLN A 119 -4.03 -3.45 1.44
N SER A 120 -4.92 -4.09 2.19
CA SER A 120 -4.89 -5.53 2.40
C SER A 120 -5.14 -6.35 1.13
N TRP A 121 -5.83 -5.78 0.13
CA TRP A 121 -6.05 -6.40 -1.18
C TRP A 121 -4.84 -6.20 -2.09
N MET A 122 -4.24 -5.01 -2.11
CA MET A 122 -3.02 -4.73 -2.86
C MET A 122 -1.84 -5.56 -2.33
N GLN A 123 -1.74 -5.77 -1.01
CA GLN A 123 -0.72 -6.63 -0.41
C GLN A 123 -0.78 -8.09 -0.88
N GLU A 124 -1.93 -8.58 -1.39
CA GLU A 124 -1.99 -9.91 -1.98
C GLU A 124 -1.15 -10.01 -3.26
N PHE A 125 -1.00 -8.92 -4.01
CA PHE A 125 -0.13 -8.87 -5.19
C PHE A 125 1.36 -9.01 -4.81
N GLN A 126 1.78 -8.40 -3.69
CA GLN A 126 3.12 -8.60 -3.14
C GLN A 126 3.34 -10.06 -2.74
N LYS A 127 2.37 -10.68 -2.04
CA LYS A 127 2.46 -12.10 -1.66
C LYS A 127 2.54 -13.05 -2.86
N MET A 128 1.92 -12.66 -3.97
CA MET A 128 2.00 -13.39 -5.24
C MET A 128 3.28 -13.09 -6.03
N ASN A 129 4.14 -12.16 -5.56
CA ASN A 129 5.27 -11.60 -6.29
C ASN A 129 4.86 -11.11 -7.69
N LYS A 130 3.69 -10.46 -7.78
CA LYS A 130 3.13 -9.93 -9.03
C LYS A 130 2.88 -8.43 -8.90
N PRO A 131 3.24 -7.63 -9.92
CA PRO A 131 2.82 -6.25 -9.96
C PRO A 131 1.31 -6.14 -10.25
N LEU A 132 0.74 -4.96 -9.99
CA LEU A 132 -0.57 -4.61 -10.53
C LEU A 132 -0.50 -4.59 -12.07
N THR A 133 -1.56 -5.09 -12.70
CA THR A 133 -1.63 -5.14 -14.16
C THR A 133 -1.68 -3.73 -14.75
N SER A 134 -1.25 -3.58 -16.02
CA SER A 134 -1.41 -2.31 -16.77
C SER A 134 -2.86 -1.84 -16.92
N ARG A 135 -3.83 -2.74 -16.72
CA ARG A 135 -5.27 -2.45 -16.71
C ARG A 135 -5.80 -1.99 -15.35
N PHE A 136 -4.93 -1.79 -14.35
CA PHE A 136 -5.34 -1.22 -13.08
C PHE A 136 -5.90 0.19 -13.31
N ASP A 137 -7.06 0.46 -12.72
CA ASP A 137 -7.77 1.72 -12.88
C ASP A 137 -7.20 2.80 -11.95
N TRP A 138 -5.96 3.18 -12.25
CA TRP A 138 -5.22 4.18 -11.49
C TRP A 138 -5.89 5.55 -11.53
N LYS A 139 -6.60 5.88 -12.61
CA LYS A 139 -7.33 7.16 -12.74
C LYS A 139 -8.42 7.26 -11.68
N TYR A 140 -9.25 6.22 -11.55
CA TYR A 140 -10.28 6.20 -10.51
C TYR A 140 -9.65 6.18 -9.11
N PHE A 141 -8.62 5.37 -8.91
CA PHE A 141 -7.92 5.27 -7.62
C PHE A 141 -7.34 6.62 -7.18
N CYS A 142 -6.57 7.29 -8.04
CA CYS A 142 -5.99 8.60 -7.77
C CYS A 142 -7.07 9.67 -7.58
N CYS A 143 -8.15 9.67 -8.39
CA CYS A 143 -9.27 10.60 -8.23
C CYS A 143 -9.93 10.47 -6.84
N ALA A 144 -10.16 9.24 -6.37
CA ALA A 144 -10.71 9.02 -5.04
C ALA A 144 -9.74 9.47 -3.92
N LEU A 145 -8.43 9.20 -4.07
CA LEU A 145 -7.43 9.71 -3.14
C LEU A 145 -7.35 11.24 -3.15
N ASP A 146 -7.54 11.87 -4.31
CA ASP A 146 -7.60 13.33 -4.47
C ASP A 146 -8.64 13.95 -3.53
N VAL A 147 -9.85 13.38 -3.57
CA VAL A 147 -10.97 13.78 -2.73
C VAL A 147 -10.62 13.57 -1.27
N LEU A 148 -10.06 12.42 -0.90
CA LEU A 148 -9.69 12.15 0.50
C LEU A 148 -8.58 13.09 1.02
N ILE A 149 -7.58 13.43 0.19
CA ILE A 149 -6.52 14.35 0.55
C ILE A 149 -7.07 15.77 0.72
N SER A 150 -8.04 16.19 -0.12
CA SER A 150 -8.65 17.51 -0.04
C SER A 150 -9.36 17.82 1.29
N ILE A 151 -9.79 16.79 2.04
CA ILE A 151 -10.41 16.93 3.37
C ILE A 151 -9.42 17.48 4.41
N ASP A 152 -8.12 17.34 4.17
CA ASP A 152 -7.03 17.83 5.05
C ASP A 152 -7.05 17.26 6.48
N HIS A 153 -7.69 16.11 6.69
CA HIS A 153 -7.70 15.46 7.99
C HIS A 153 -6.42 14.65 8.20
N HIS A 154 -5.53 15.09 9.11
CA HIS A 154 -4.22 14.46 9.36
C HIS A 154 -4.27 12.93 9.50
N GLN A 155 -5.23 12.36 10.24
CA GLN A 155 -5.33 10.89 10.37
C GLN A 155 -5.67 10.18 9.05
N VAL A 156 -6.43 10.83 8.15
CA VAL A 156 -6.72 10.29 6.80
C VAL A 156 -5.45 10.33 5.96
N LEU A 157 -4.74 11.46 5.99
CA LEU A 157 -3.45 11.63 5.30
C LEU A 157 -2.42 10.59 5.76
N GLN A 158 -2.30 10.35 7.07
CA GLN A 158 -1.45 9.30 7.63
C GLN A 158 -1.83 7.90 7.10
N LYS A 159 -3.13 7.59 6.95
CA LYS A 159 -3.58 6.32 6.37
C LYS A 159 -3.29 6.20 4.88
N ILE A 160 -3.37 7.29 4.13
CA ILE A 160 -2.98 7.33 2.71
C ILE A 160 -1.47 7.11 2.57
N LEU A 161 -0.66 7.79 3.39
CA LEU A 161 0.79 7.58 3.40
C LEU A 161 1.17 6.15 3.82
N THR A 162 0.46 5.59 4.81
CA THR A 162 0.63 4.17 5.20
C THR A 162 0.29 3.24 4.04
N LEU A 163 -0.82 3.48 3.34
CA LEU A 163 -1.19 2.71 2.15
C LEU A 163 -0.07 2.74 1.12
N PHE A 164 0.44 3.93 0.74
CA PHE A 164 1.54 4.05 -0.21
C PHE A 164 2.82 3.37 0.28
N PHE A 165 3.18 3.53 1.56
CA PHE A 165 4.34 2.90 2.13
C PHE A 165 4.28 1.38 2.01
N GLU A 166 3.12 0.80 2.32
CA GLU A 166 2.92 -0.65 2.38
C GLU A 166 2.75 -1.30 1.01
N VAL A 167 2.25 -0.58 0.01
CA VAL A 167 1.89 -1.17 -1.30
C VAL A 167 2.67 -0.59 -2.48
N SER A 168 3.57 0.37 -2.26
CA SER A 168 4.36 1.00 -3.33
C SER A 168 5.09 0.00 -4.24
N ASP A 169 5.47 -1.16 -3.72
CA ASP A 169 6.13 -2.21 -4.50
C ASP A 169 5.20 -2.75 -5.62
N VAL A 170 3.89 -2.80 -5.44
CA VAL A 170 3.01 -3.37 -6.47
C VAL A 170 2.87 -2.49 -7.72
N PHE A 171 3.27 -1.22 -7.65
CA PHE A 171 3.26 -0.31 -8.80
C PHE A 171 4.58 -0.45 -9.57
N THR A 172 4.58 -0.83 -10.84
CA THR A 172 5.81 -0.96 -11.63
C THR A 172 5.74 -0.15 -12.92
N GLY A 173 6.90 0.14 -13.51
CA GLY A 173 7.02 0.88 -14.77
C GLY A 173 6.24 2.19 -14.79
N ASP A 174 5.46 2.40 -15.84
CA ASP A 174 4.69 3.65 -16.04
C ASP A 174 3.61 3.87 -14.98
N LEU A 175 3.07 2.78 -14.41
CA LEU A 175 2.08 2.89 -13.33
C LEU A 175 2.71 3.53 -12.09
N ARG A 176 3.93 3.12 -11.75
CA ARG A 176 4.71 3.68 -10.64
C ARG A 176 5.00 5.16 -10.87
N LYS A 177 5.47 5.53 -12.07
CA LYS A 177 5.72 6.93 -12.45
C LYS A 177 4.47 7.77 -12.31
N THR A 178 3.34 7.28 -12.84
CA THR A 178 2.06 8.00 -12.79
C THR A 178 1.59 8.22 -11.35
N ILE A 179 1.59 7.17 -10.52
CA ILE A 179 1.04 7.25 -9.15
C ILE A 179 2.00 7.96 -8.20
N LEU A 180 3.29 7.64 -8.22
CA LEU A 180 4.26 8.22 -7.28
C LEU A 180 4.80 9.56 -7.77
N SER A 181 5.24 9.63 -9.02
CA SER A 181 5.90 10.83 -9.54
C SER A 181 4.89 11.93 -9.88
N ASP A 182 3.85 11.61 -10.66
CA ASP A 182 2.94 12.62 -11.20
C ASP A 182 1.78 12.94 -10.26
N PHE A 183 1.23 11.94 -9.57
CA PHE A 183 0.21 12.17 -8.57
C PHE A 183 0.82 12.58 -7.22
N LEU A 184 1.63 11.74 -6.58
CA LEU A 184 2.07 12.03 -5.20
C LEU A 184 3.10 13.17 -5.13
N PHE A 185 4.17 13.14 -5.94
CA PHE A 185 5.21 14.17 -5.85
C PHE A 185 4.79 15.47 -6.51
N LYS A 186 4.42 15.45 -7.80
CA LYS A 186 4.12 16.68 -8.51
C LYS A 186 2.93 17.45 -7.90
N LYS A 187 1.88 16.76 -7.44
CA LYS A 187 0.69 17.43 -6.89
C LYS A 187 0.74 17.68 -5.39
N TYR A 188 1.36 16.78 -4.61
CA TYR A 188 1.20 16.79 -3.15
C TYR A 188 2.51 16.86 -2.36
N PHE A 189 3.67 16.97 -3.01
CA PHE A 189 4.96 16.97 -2.30
C PHE A 189 5.01 18.03 -1.20
N PHE A 190 4.82 19.31 -1.54
CA PHE A 190 4.91 20.39 -0.56
C PHE A 190 3.85 20.27 0.53
N ARG A 191 2.63 19.83 0.18
CA ARG A 191 1.55 19.62 1.15
C ARG A 191 1.89 18.58 2.21
N PHE A 192 2.47 17.45 1.82
CA PHE A 192 2.85 16.41 2.78
C PHE A 192 4.17 16.72 3.50
N PHE A 193 5.15 17.27 2.78
CA PHE A 193 6.47 17.58 3.32
C PHE A 193 6.40 18.72 4.35
N LEU A 194 5.59 19.75 4.08
CA LEU A 194 5.40 20.92 4.93
C LEU A 194 4.07 20.88 5.68
N HIS A 195 3.49 19.69 5.87
CA HIS A 195 2.23 19.53 6.59
C HIS A 195 2.35 20.02 8.04
N TRP A 196 1.28 20.55 8.64
CA TRP A 196 1.33 21.05 10.02
C TRP A 196 1.54 19.94 11.07
N ASP A 197 0.91 18.78 10.85
CA ASP A 197 1.05 17.58 11.71
C ASP A 197 2.41 16.89 11.52
N GLU A 198 3.14 16.73 12.61
CA GLU A 198 4.46 16.10 12.66
C GLU A 198 4.46 14.65 12.18
N ILE A 199 3.47 13.86 12.58
CA ILE A 199 3.40 12.44 12.21
C ILE A 199 3.21 12.31 10.70
N THR A 200 2.39 13.16 10.09
CA THR A 200 2.18 13.20 8.64
C THR A 200 3.48 13.52 7.90
N ARG A 201 4.22 14.57 8.31
CA ARG A 201 5.53 14.90 7.73
C ARG A 201 6.51 13.73 7.88
N ASN A 202 6.63 13.17 9.08
CA ASN A 202 7.52 12.06 9.37
C ASN A 202 7.22 10.82 8.51
N TYR A 203 5.95 10.50 8.28
CA TYR A 203 5.55 9.41 7.39
C TYR A 203 5.92 9.70 5.95
N PHE A 204 5.75 10.93 5.49
CA PHE A 204 6.13 11.31 4.14
C PHE A 204 7.66 11.28 3.95
N HIS A 205 8.44 11.82 4.89
CA HIS A 205 9.91 11.76 4.85
C HIS A 205 10.42 10.32 4.78
N GLN A 206 9.84 9.43 5.60
CA GLN A 206 10.19 8.01 5.57
C GLN A 206 9.74 7.33 4.27
N PHE A 207 8.57 7.69 3.74
CA PHE A 207 8.14 7.20 2.44
C PHE A 207 9.15 7.59 1.33
N LEU A 208 9.60 8.84 1.29
CA LEU A 208 10.57 9.33 0.30
C LEU A 208 11.90 8.56 0.32
N LEU A 209 12.36 8.15 1.50
CA LEU A 209 13.67 7.51 1.65
C LEU A 209 13.61 5.98 1.49
N TRP A 210 12.61 5.32 2.06
CA TRP A 210 12.56 3.85 2.12
C TRP A 210 11.64 3.19 1.10
N ARG A 211 10.71 3.91 0.47
CA ARG A 211 9.67 3.31 -0.40
C ARG A 211 9.51 3.98 -1.76
N ALA A 212 9.80 5.27 -1.85
CA ALA A 212 9.77 5.98 -3.13
C ALA A 212 10.85 5.49 -4.09
N ILE A 213 12.03 5.14 -3.56
CA ILE A 213 13.20 4.64 -4.29
C ILE A 213 13.42 3.19 -3.86
N ARG A 214 13.51 2.26 -4.83
CA ARG A 214 13.67 0.82 -4.54
C ARG A 214 15.13 0.45 -4.39
N MET A 215 15.98 1.04 -5.24
CA MET A 215 17.41 0.86 -5.19
C MET A 215 18.00 1.68 -4.05
N LYS A 216 19.08 1.16 -3.47
CA LYS A 216 19.88 1.87 -2.47
C LYS A 216 20.37 3.20 -3.06
N ILE A 217 20.15 4.33 -2.38
CA ILE A 217 20.52 5.67 -2.92
C ILE A 217 22.01 5.73 -3.26
N SER A 218 22.86 5.08 -2.47
CA SER A 218 24.31 4.96 -2.75
C SER A 218 24.62 4.30 -4.10
N GLN A 219 23.77 3.39 -4.56
CA GLN A 219 23.91 2.71 -5.85
C GLN A 219 23.51 3.62 -7.02
N LEU A 220 22.63 4.59 -6.78
CA LEU A 220 22.15 5.54 -7.80
C LEU A 220 23.07 6.74 -7.99
N SER A 221 23.87 7.09 -6.97
CA SER A 221 24.72 8.29 -6.96
C SER A 221 26.02 8.21 -7.77
N LEU A 222 26.25 7.14 -8.55
CA LEU A 222 27.47 6.96 -9.34
C LEU A 222 27.15 7.06 -10.85
N PRO A 223 27.72 8.02 -11.60
CA PRO A 223 27.77 7.95 -13.05
C PRO A 223 28.85 6.94 -13.44
N LYS A 224 28.59 5.66 -13.18
CA LYS A 224 29.40 4.56 -13.73
C LYS A 224 28.60 3.95 -14.86
N SER A 225 29.26 3.72 -15.98
CA SER A 225 28.72 3.03 -17.15
C SER A 225 27.83 1.86 -16.73
N PHE A 226 26.68 1.72 -17.42
CA PHE A 226 25.62 0.72 -17.20
C PHE A 226 26.14 -0.72 -17.01
N GLU A 227 27.31 -1.03 -17.55
CA GLU A 227 27.92 -2.37 -17.53
C GLU A 227 28.50 -2.77 -16.16
N ASN A 228 28.75 -1.81 -15.25
CA ASN A 228 29.46 -2.07 -13.99
C ASN A 228 28.62 -1.87 -12.71
N MET A 229 27.31 -1.57 -12.80
CA MET A 229 26.46 -1.60 -11.60
C MET A 229 26.32 -3.04 -11.10
N SER A 230 26.70 -3.25 -9.84
CA SER A 230 26.84 -4.57 -9.26
C SER A 230 25.57 -5.40 -9.38
N PHE A 231 25.78 -6.70 -9.59
CA PHE A 231 24.82 -7.80 -9.60
C PHE A 231 23.70 -7.68 -8.53
N ILE A 232 23.97 -6.99 -7.42
CA ILE A 232 23.12 -6.82 -6.24
C ILE A 232 21.86 -5.96 -6.51
N GLY A 233 21.97 -4.88 -7.29
CA GLY A 233 20.83 -3.99 -7.57
C GLY A 233 19.78 -4.67 -8.46
N LYS A 234 20.25 -5.40 -9.48
CA LYS A 234 19.41 -6.24 -10.35
C LYS A 234 18.77 -7.37 -9.56
N ASP A 235 19.52 -8.01 -8.65
CA ASP A 235 19.01 -9.07 -7.78
C ASP A 235 17.85 -8.61 -6.90
N LEU A 236 17.88 -7.38 -6.36
CA LEU A 236 16.80 -6.87 -5.52
C LEU A 236 15.51 -6.67 -6.33
N VAL A 237 15.61 -6.02 -7.50
CA VAL A 237 14.45 -5.81 -8.40
C VAL A 237 13.89 -7.15 -8.91
N LEU A 238 14.77 -8.08 -9.31
CA LEU A 238 14.39 -9.42 -9.76
C LEU A 238 13.79 -10.27 -8.63
N LYS A 239 14.26 -10.09 -7.39
CA LYS A 239 13.67 -10.73 -6.19
C LYS A 239 12.30 -10.15 -5.86
N THR A 240 12.08 -8.85 -6.02
CA THR A 240 10.80 -8.22 -5.71
C THR A 240 9.75 -8.56 -6.77
N PHE A 241 10.11 -8.60 -8.06
CA PHE A 241 9.18 -8.94 -9.14
C PHE A 241 9.83 -9.78 -10.24
N GLN A 242 9.33 -11.00 -10.40
CA GLN A 242 9.58 -11.78 -11.60
C GLN A 242 8.90 -11.05 -12.77
N ASN A 243 9.65 -10.72 -13.82
CA ASN A 243 9.21 -10.08 -15.09
C ASN A 243 9.18 -8.55 -15.16
N VAL A 244 9.88 -7.82 -14.29
CA VAL A 244 10.06 -6.36 -14.47
C VAL A 244 11.48 -6.08 -14.97
N ASP A 245 11.58 -5.27 -16.02
CA ASP A 245 12.86 -4.83 -16.58
C ASP A 245 13.61 -3.95 -15.54
N PRO A 246 14.78 -4.40 -15.04
CA PRO A 246 15.56 -3.64 -14.07
C PRO A 246 15.96 -2.25 -14.55
N ASP A 247 16.19 -2.06 -15.84
CA ASP A 247 16.64 -0.78 -16.39
C ASP A 247 15.49 0.24 -16.37
N ILE A 248 14.25 -0.19 -16.61
CA ILE A 248 13.05 0.67 -16.50
C ILE A 248 12.86 1.15 -15.06
N GLU A 249 13.05 0.26 -14.08
CA GLU A 249 12.90 0.59 -12.66
C GLU A 249 14.03 1.49 -12.16
N MET A 250 15.27 1.24 -12.56
CA MET A 250 16.40 2.11 -12.23
C MET A 250 16.21 3.52 -12.78
N ASN A 251 15.79 3.65 -14.03
CA ASN A 251 15.48 4.96 -14.62
C ASN A 251 14.34 5.68 -13.89
N SER A 252 13.36 4.93 -13.41
CA SER A 252 12.26 5.48 -12.60
C SER A 252 12.78 5.98 -11.24
N ASP A 253 13.66 5.22 -10.60
CA ASP A 253 14.31 5.59 -9.33
C ASP A 253 15.17 6.85 -9.47
N LEU A 254 16.00 6.93 -10.53
CA LEU A 254 16.81 8.13 -10.82
C LEU A 254 15.93 9.36 -11.02
N ALA A 255 14.86 9.25 -11.80
CA ALA A 255 13.93 10.36 -12.04
C ALA A 255 13.22 10.80 -10.75
N MET A 256 12.81 9.86 -9.90
CA MET A 256 12.17 10.15 -8.62
C MET A 256 13.15 10.78 -7.63
N LEU A 257 14.36 10.25 -7.51
CA LEU A 257 15.40 10.80 -6.65
C LEU A 257 15.76 12.23 -7.06
N GLY A 258 15.95 12.49 -8.36
CA GLY A 258 16.21 13.81 -8.89
C GLY A 258 15.08 14.81 -8.58
N LYS A 259 13.81 14.40 -8.73
CA LYS A 259 12.65 15.23 -8.34
C LYS A 259 12.63 15.54 -6.84
N ILE A 260 12.86 14.54 -5.99
CA ILE A 260 12.91 14.73 -4.53
C ILE A 260 14.01 15.73 -4.19
N GLN A 261 15.22 15.54 -4.70
CA GLN A 261 16.35 16.45 -4.46
C GLN A 261 16.05 17.89 -4.93
N CYS A 262 15.46 18.04 -6.11
CA CYS A 262 15.03 19.33 -6.65
C CYS A 262 14.02 20.01 -5.71
N TYR A 263 12.98 19.31 -5.26
CA TYR A 263 12.00 19.90 -4.34
C TYR A 263 12.59 20.25 -2.98
N ILE A 264 13.49 19.44 -2.43
CA ILE A 264 14.20 19.79 -1.18
C ILE A 264 15.06 21.04 -1.38
N GLN A 265 15.74 21.16 -2.51
CA GLN A 265 16.55 22.33 -2.82
C GLN A 265 15.71 23.59 -2.96
N VAL A 266 14.59 23.51 -3.68
CA VAL A 266 13.59 24.59 -3.80
C VAL A 266 13.13 25.05 -2.42
N ILE A 267 12.82 24.13 -1.51
CA ILE A 267 12.42 24.47 -0.14
C ILE A 267 13.53 25.26 0.58
N LYS A 268 14.78 24.82 0.44
CA LYS A 268 15.94 25.48 1.06
C LYS A 268 16.24 26.86 0.45
N GLU A 269 15.95 27.04 -0.85
CA GLU A 269 16.19 28.29 -1.58
C GLU A 269 15.11 29.33 -1.31
N GLN A 270 13.83 28.96 -1.33
CA GLN A 270 12.72 29.90 -1.08
C GLN A 270 12.78 30.51 0.34
N VAL A 271 13.35 29.79 1.33
CA VAL A 271 13.63 30.34 2.67
C VAL A 271 14.73 31.42 2.64
N LYS A 272 15.68 31.34 1.71
CA LYS A 272 16.76 32.31 1.56
C LYS A 272 16.34 33.50 0.71
N ASP A 273 15.54 33.25 -0.32
CA ASP A 273 15.00 34.26 -1.23
C ASP A 273 13.48 34.08 -1.41
N PRO A 274 12.67 34.86 -0.66
CA PRO A 274 11.21 34.76 -0.70
C PRO A 274 10.56 35.19 -2.03
N LEU A 275 11.33 35.70 -3.00
CA LEU A 275 10.78 36.17 -4.28
C LEU A 275 10.42 35.01 -5.25
N GLY A 276 10.95 33.81 -5.02
CA GLY A 276 10.62 32.60 -5.78
C GLY A 276 9.49 31.78 -5.14
N GLU A 277 8.23 32.17 -5.35
CA GLU A 277 7.09 31.44 -4.76
C GLU A 277 6.86 30.08 -5.46
N THR A 278 7.36 28.98 -4.86
CA THR A 278 7.14 27.61 -5.36
C THR A 278 6.19 26.80 -4.48
N TYR A 279 6.15 27.08 -3.18
CA TYR A 279 5.13 26.59 -2.26
C TYR A 279 4.37 27.75 -1.58
N GLU A 280 3.15 27.47 -1.10
CA GLU A 280 2.30 28.45 -0.41
C GLU A 280 3.01 29.04 0.81
N LYS A 281 3.05 30.37 0.92
CA LYS A 281 3.72 31.10 2.00
C LYS A 281 3.24 30.71 3.41
N SER A 282 1.98 30.27 3.54
CA SER A 282 1.42 29.73 4.77
C SER A 282 2.20 28.53 5.33
N LEU A 283 2.86 27.75 4.46
CA LEU A 283 3.63 26.57 4.82
C LEU A 283 5.04 26.88 5.32
N GLU A 284 5.51 28.13 5.14
CA GLU A 284 6.89 28.54 5.47
C GLU A 284 7.22 28.33 6.94
N THR A 285 6.24 28.50 7.84
CA THR A 285 6.41 28.26 9.28
C THR A 285 6.80 26.82 9.63
N TYR A 286 6.54 25.85 8.74
CA TYR A 286 6.86 24.44 8.96
C TYR A 286 8.22 24.04 8.37
N VAL A 287 8.82 24.88 7.52
CA VAL A 287 10.04 24.53 6.78
C VAL A 287 11.22 24.20 7.68
N PRO A 288 11.60 25.02 8.70
CA PRO A 288 12.77 24.72 9.52
C PRO A 288 12.65 23.36 10.20
N ARG A 289 11.44 23.04 10.68
CA ARG A 289 11.14 21.78 11.35
C ARG A 289 11.12 20.62 10.36
N ALA A 290 10.46 20.76 9.22
CA ALA A 290 10.40 19.71 8.19
C ALA A 290 11.79 19.33 7.66
N ILE A 291 12.66 20.31 7.40
CA ILE A 291 14.04 20.07 6.95
C ILE A 291 14.85 19.33 8.01
N ALA A 292 14.78 19.77 9.28
CA ALA A 292 15.49 19.09 10.37
C ALA A 292 15.02 17.64 10.55
N GLU A 293 13.70 17.40 10.49
CA GLU A 293 13.12 16.05 10.55
C GLU A 293 13.57 15.18 9.36
N TYR A 294 13.58 15.74 8.15
CA TYR A 294 14.03 15.03 6.95
C TYR A 294 15.51 14.68 7.03
N GLU A 295 16.37 15.62 7.44
CA GLU A 295 17.82 15.40 7.60
C GLU A 295 18.11 14.33 8.67
N PHE A 296 17.34 14.30 9.75
CA PHE A 296 17.40 13.21 10.72
C PHE A 296 17.10 11.85 10.07
N PHE A 297 16.03 11.75 9.27
CA PHE A 297 15.70 10.50 8.58
C PHE A 297 16.73 10.14 7.50
N VAL A 298 17.35 11.10 6.82
CA VAL A 298 18.48 10.85 5.91
C VAL A 298 19.65 10.21 6.65
N ALA A 299 20.01 10.70 7.83
CA ALA A 299 21.05 10.09 8.65
C ALA A 299 20.69 8.63 9.04
N LYS A 300 19.43 8.40 9.43
CA LYS A 300 18.91 7.06 9.74
C LYS A 300 18.88 6.13 8.53
N TYR A 301 18.58 6.66 7.35
CA TYR A 301 18.60 5.90 6.11
C TYR A 301 20.01 5.42 5.79
N LYS A 302 21.03 6.28 5.92
CA LYS A 302 22.45 5.88 5.72
C LYS A 302 22.85 4.76 6.69
N GLU A 303 22.52 4.90 7.98
CA GLU A 303 22.76 3.84 8.97
C GLU A 303 22.05 2.52 8.62
N TRP A 304 20.88 2.58 8.00
CA TRP A 304 20.10 1.41 7.58
C TRP A 304 20.71 0.75 6.33
N GLU A 305 21.11 1.56 5.36
CA GLU A 305 21.71 1.14 4.08
C GLU A 305 23.00 0.35 4.29
N ASP A 306 23.83 0.79 5.23
CA ASP A 306 25.12 0.19 5.60
C ASP A 306 24.96 -1.18 6.30
N LYS A 307 23.84 -1.41 7.00
CA LYS A 307 23.66 -2.60 7.87
C LYS A 307 23.00 -3.79 7.19
N ASP A 308 22.80 -3.72 5.87
CA ASP A 308 22.05 -4.70 5.05
C ASP A 308 20.80 -5.27 5.76
N ASN A 309 20.08 -4.37 6.42
CA ASN A 309 19.20 -4.71 7.53
C ASN A 309 17.75 -4.95 7.09
N LYS A 310 16.97 -5.53 8.02
CA LYS A 310 15.52 -5.78 7.91
C LYS A 310 14.72 -4.60 7.33
N GLU A 311 13.59 -4.95 6.71
CA GLU A 311 12.57 -4.03 6.18
C GLU A 311 12.22 -2.90 7.18
N TRP A 312 12.27 -1.65 6.72
CA TRP A 312 11.93 -0.48 7.53
C TRP A 312 10.43 -0.39 7.78
N ARG A 313 10.04 0.02 8.99
CA ARG A 313 8.66 0.27 9.38
C ARG A 313 8.48 1.74 9.69
N LEU A 314 7.34 2.30 9.30
CA LEU A 314 6.98 3.68 9.64
C LEU A 314 7.02 3.89 11.16
N LEU A 315 7.92 4.77 11.60
CA LEU A 315 8.08 5.15 13.00
C LEU A 315 8.17 6.68 13.11
N PRO A 316 7.18 7.35 13.72
CA PRO A 316 7.30 8.78 14.03
C PRO A 316 8.44 9.07 15.00
N LEU A 317 9.03 10.27 14.91
CA LEU A 317 10.17 10.69 15.73
C LEU A 317 9.86 10.60 17.23
N VAL A 318 8.64 10.98 17.62
CA VAL A 318 8.16 10.92 19.02
C VAL A 318 8.39 9.54 19.65
N PHE A 319 8.27 8.45 18.88
CA PHE A 319 8.52 7.09 19.38
C PHE A 319 9.99 6.71 19.39
N LEU A 320 10.80 7.29 18.51
CA LEU A 320 12.26 7.08 18.50
C LEU A 320 12.93 7.78 19.69
N ASP A 321 12.47 8.99 20.03
CA ASP A 321 12.96 9.75 21.17
C ASP A 321 12.58 9.10 22.50
N ALA A 322 11.37 8.55 22.61
CA ALA A 322 10.94 7.79 23.79
C ALA A 322 11.86 6.58 24.04
N LYS A 323 12.23 5.86 22.97
CA LYS A 323 13.16 4.72 23.06
C LYS A 323 14.56 5.14 23.49
N ARG A 324 15.03 6.30 23.02
CA ARG A 324 16.33 6.88 23.42
C ARG A 324 16.34 7.25 24.91
N ARG A 325 15.26 7.87 25.41
CA ARG A 325 15.10 8.21 26.84
C ARG A 325 15.03 6.97 27.72
N SER A 326 14.31 5.92 27.31
CA SER A 326 14.25 4.66 28.06
C SER A 326 15.60 3.92 28.08
N SER A 327 16.41 4.01 27.02
CA SER A 327 17.74 3.40 27.00
C SER A 327 18.79 4.13 27.83
N LEU A 328 18.57 5.42 28.12
CA LEU A 328 19.47 6.24 28.93
C LEU A 328 19.16 6.17 30.44
N HIS A 329 17.95 5.72 30.82
CA HIS A 329 17.54 5.57 32.22
C HIS A 329 16.80 4.24 32.46
N PRO A 330 17.52 3.10 32.50
CA PRO A 330 16.88 1.78 32.70
C PRO A 330 16.28 1.55 34.11
N ASN A 331 16.51 2.44 35.09
CA ASN A 331 16.26 2.15 36.52
C ASN A 331 15.26 3.08 37.25
N LEU A 332 14.31 3.73 36.59
CA LEU A 332 13.37 4.65 37.26
C LEU A 332 11.89 4.21 37.28
N THR A 333 11.61 2.90 37.17
CA THR A 333 10.25 2.37 37.36
C THR A 333 10.21 1.30 38.45
N SER A 334 10.44 1.70 39.70
CA SER A 334 10.04 0.90 40.86
C SER A 334 9.82 1.74 42.10
N GLU A 335 8.95 2.74 42.06
CA GLU A 335 8.38 3.33 43.27
C GLU A 335 7.00 3.91 42.93
N ARG A 336 5.96 3.10 43.11
CA ARG A 336 4.59 3.60 43.28
C ARG A 336 4.38 3.80 44.79
N PRO A 337 3.98 4.98 45.25
CA PRO A 337 3.51 5.14 46.61
C PRO A 337 2.18 4.39 46.76
N THR A 338 2.09 3.60 47.83
CA THR A 338 0.89 2.90 48.31
C THR A 338 -0.21 3.84 48.74
#